data_AF-A0A1F0N6U6-F1
#
_entry.id   AF-A0A1F0N6U6-F1
#
_cell.length_a   1.000
_cell.length_b   1.000
_cell.length_c   1.000
_cell.angle_alpha   90.00
_cell.angle_beta   90.00
_cell.angle_gamma   90.00
#
_symmetry.space_group_name_H-M   'P 1'
#
loop_
_entity.id
_entity.type
_entity.pdbx_description
1 polymer ?
#
loop_
_entity_poly.entity_id
_entity_poly.type
_entity_poly.pdbx_seq_one_letter_code
_entity_poly.pdbx_strand_id
1 'polypeptide(L)'
;MKEYILNLEKEFSLIENEFKEEEKRALADNLSNDNAYTKELAFLAFKSNVYQVRMYSVFLFGYLSEQDDILAFMRDEVSKDDNWRVQEVLAKAFDDFCKKIGYEKALPVIDEWLKNNNPNTRRAVTEGLRIWTSRPYFKENPNEAIRRIAALKEDSSEYVRKSVGNALRDISKKFPELIKEELDGWDINSKEIQKVYKLASKFIK
;
A
#
# COMPACT_ATOMS: atom_id res chain seq x y z
N MET A 1 3.74 13.58 -25.32
CA MET A 1 3.91 13.22 -23.89
C MET A 1 4.28 14.40 -22.99
N LYS A 2 5.36 15.15 -23.24
CA LYS A 2 5.74 16.32 -22.40
C LYS A 2 4.62 17.36 -22.24
N GLU A 3 4.00 17.76 -23.34
CA GLU A 3 2.88 18.71 -23.32
C GLU A 3 1.66 18.18 -22.54
N TYR A 4 1.39 16.87 -22.66
CA TYR A 4 0.32 16.23 -21.91
C TYR A 4 0.59 16.30 -20.40
N ILE A 5 1.82 15.99 -19.97
CA ILE A 5 2.21 16.09 -18.56
C ILE A 5 2.10 17.54 -18.06
N LEU A 6 2.53 18.53 -18.85
CA LEU A 6 2.36 19.95 -18.48
C LEU A 6 0.88 20.32 -18.31
N ASN A 7 -0.03 19.72 -19.07
CA ASN A 7 -1.46 19.94 -18.91
C ASN A 7 -1.98 19.23 -17.64
N LEU A 8 -1.53 18.00 -17.35
CA LEU A 8 -1.84 17.34 -16.08
C LEU A 8 -1.35 18.15 -14.88
N GLU A 9 -0.16 18.76 -14.95
CA GLU A 9 0.38 19.62 -13.90
C GLU A 9 -0.54 20.82 -13.66
N LYS A 10 -1.02 21.48 -14.72
CA LYS A 10 -1.98 22.59 -14.60
C LYS A 10 -3.31 22.13 -14.01
N GLU A 11 -3.88 21.04 -14.54
CA GLU A 11 -5.18 20.51 -14.10
C GLU A 11 -5.14 20.03 -12.64
N PHE A 12 -4.16 19.21 -12.28
CA PHE A 12 -4.11 18.55 -10.98
C PHE A 12 -3.52 19.40 -9.86
N SER A 13 -2.74 20.44 -10.17
CA SER A 13 -2.22 21.35 -9.13
C SER A 13 -3.33 22.04 -8.32
N LEU A 14 -4.54 22.14 -8.88
CA LEU A 14 -5.72 22.73 -8.25
C LEU A 14 -6.46 21.77 -7.30
N ILE A 15 -6.09 20.49 -7.28
CA ILE A 15 -6.72 19.48 -6.43
C ILE A 15 -6.04 19.51 -5.05
N GLU A 16 -6.79 19.90 -4.02
CA GLU A 16 -6.27 20.00 -2.66
C GLU A 16 -6.51 18.74 -1.82
N ASN A 17 -7.54 17.96 -2.16
CA ASN A 17 -8.02 16.81 -1.39
C ASN A 17 -8.43 15.65 -2.30
N GLU A 18 -8.43 14.45 -1.74
CA GLU A 18 -8.77 13.18 -2.42
C GLU A 18 -7.72 12.72 -3.46
N PHE A 19 -8.04 11.64 -4.19
CA PHE A 19 -7.16 11.01 -5.19
C PHE A 19 -7.93 10.50 -6.43
N LYS A 20 -9.24 10.72 -6.47
CA LYS A 20 -10.14 10.06 -7.44
C LYS A 20 -9.99 10.60 -8.86
N GLU A 21 -9.68 11.88 -9.00
CA GLU A 21 -9.51 12.49 -10.33
C GLU A 21 -8.22 11.99 -10.98
N GLU A 22 -7.14 11.89 -10.19
CA GLU A 22 -5.87 11.29 -10.61
C GLU A 22 -6.03 9.81 -10.97
N GLU A 23 -6.72 9.05 -10.13
CA GLU A 23 -7.03 7.62 -10.38
C GLU A 23 -7.85 7.44 -11.65
N LYS A 24 -8.94 8.21 -11.80
CA LYS A 24 -9.83 8.14 -12.95
C LYS A 24 -9.09 8.48 -14.23
N ARG A 25 -8.23 9.50 -14.22
CA ARG A 25 -7.42 9.86 -15.39
C ARG A 25 -6.41 8.77 -15.72
N ALA A 26 -5.68 8.26 -14.71
CA ALA A 26 -4.72 7.18 -14.91
C ALA A 26 -5.38 5.94 -15.52
N LEU A 27 -6.58 5.58 -15.05
CA LEU A 27 -7.33 4.45 -15.58
C LEU A 27 -7.74 4.67 -17.04
N ALA A 28 -8.27 5.86 -17.35
CA ALA A 28 -8.66 6.21 -18.71
C ALA A 28 -7.48 6.14 -19.69
N ASP A 29 -6.32 6.65 -19.28
CA ASP A 29 -5.11 6.65 -20.10
C ASP A 29 -4.54 5.24 -20.28
N ASN A 30 -4.53 4.43 -19.23
CA ASN A 30 -4.09 3.03 -19.30
C ASN A 30 -5.00 2.19 -20.21
N LEU A 31 -6.31 2.48 -20.27
CA LEU A 31 -7.25 1.79 -21.15
C LEU A 31 -7.18 2.26 -22.61
N SER A 32 -6.73 3.50 -22.84
CA SER A 32 -6.72 4.13 -24.17
C SER A 32 -5.41 3.96 -24.90
N ASN A 33 -4.35 3.48 -24.24
CA ASN A 33 -3.01 3.34 -24.79
C ASN A 33 -2.44 1.94 -24.54
N ASP A 34 -1.41 1.58 -25.28
CA ASP A 34 -0.69 0.33 -25.03
C ASP A 34 0.24 0.43 -23.80
N ASN A 35 0.75 -0.74 -23.36
CA ASN A 35 1.62 -0.83 -22.20
C ASN A 35 2.95 -0.07 -22.38
N ALA A 36 3.48 0.02 -23.60
CA ALA A 36 4.77 0.68 -23.85
C ALA A 36 4.64 2.20 -23.69
N TYR A 37 3.61 2.79 -24.30
CA TYR A 37 3.27 4.20 -24.16
C TYR A 37 2.94 4.55 -22.71
N THR A 38 2.08 3.75 -22.07
CA THR A 38 1.64 4.00 -20.69
C THR A 38 2.81 3.94 -19.71
N LYS A 39 3.75 3.02 -19.93
CA LYS A 39 4.98 2.89 -19.15
C LYS A 39 5.87 4.12 -19.27
N GLU A 40 6.13 4.58 -20.50
CA GLU A 40 6.91 5.81 -20.72
C GLU A 40 6.24 7.02 -20.06
N LEU A 41 4.91 7.13 -20.20
CA LEU A 41 4.12 8.20 -19.58
C LEU A 41 4.23 8.18 -18.06
N ALA A 42 4.09 7.02 -17.42
CA ALA A 42 4.25 6.89 -15.98
C ALA A 42 5.65 7.36 -15.54
N PHE A 43 6.71 6.83 -16.15
CA PHE A 43 8.07 7.23 -15.78
C PHE A 43 8.37 8.73 -16.00
N LEU A 44 7.81 9.36 -17.03
CA LEU A 44 7.96 10.80 -17.23
C LEU A 44 7.11 11.61 -16.25
N ALA A 45 5.87 11.21 -15.99
CA ALA A 45 4.97 11.89 -15.06
C ALA A 45 5.48 11.83 -13.61
N PHE A 46 6.09 10.71 -13.19
CA PHE A 46 6.66 10.56 -11.85
C PHE A 46 7.77 11.58 -11.53
N LYS A 47 8.42 12.14 -12.56
CA LYS A 47 9.47 13.17 -12.39
C LYS A 47 8.90 14.57 -12.11
N SER A 48 7.58 14.73 -12.10
CA SER A 48 6.94 16.03 -11.87
C SER A 48 7.15 16.54 -10.44
N ASN A 49 7.32 17.85 -10.29
CA ASN A 49 7.32 18.52 -8.99
C ASN A 49 5.89 18.62 -8.39
N VAL A 50 4.85 18.39 -9.19
CA VAL A 50 3.45 18.39 -8.74
C VAL A 50 3.11 17.01 -8.20
N TYR A 51 2.91 16.89 -6.88
CA TYR A 51 2.71 15.59 -6.25
C TYR A 51 1.44 14.87 -6.75
N GLN A 52 0.41 15.60 -7.17
CA GLN A 52 -0.79 15.01 -7.77
C GLN A 52 -0.49 14.32 -9.11
N VAL A 53 0.44 14.86 -9.91
CA VAL A 53 0.90 14.19 -11.13
C VAL A 53 1.72 12.94 -10.81
N ARG A 54 2.50 12.98 -9.72
CA ARG A 54 3.17 11.77 -9.20
C ARG A 54 2.16 10.73 -8.70
N MET A 55 1.09 11.13 -8.01
CA MET A 55 -0.02 10.24 -7.63
C MET A 55 -0.62 9.56 -8.86
N TYR A 56 -0.99 10.33 -9.89
CA TYR A 56 -1.44 9.81 -11.17
C TYR A 56 -0.46 8.77 -11.75
N SER A 57 0.84 9.06 -11.72
CA SER A 57 1.86 8.13 -12.19
C SER A 57 1.89 6.83 -11.37
N VAL A 58 1.69 6.88 -10.06
CA VAL A 58 1.71 5.69 -9.21
C VAL A 58 0.48 4.81 -9.45
N PHE A 59 -0.68 5.38 -9.78
CA PHE A 59 -1.81 4.59 -10.29
C PHE A 59 -1.46 3.86 -11.58
N LEU A 60 -0.81 4.54 -12.54
CA LEU A 60 -0.32 3.88 -13.77
C LEU A 60 0.66 2.73 -13.45
N PHE A 61 1.58 2.92 -12.51
CA PHE A 61 2.47 1.83 -12.09
C PHE A 61 1.69 0.64 -11.50
N GLY A 62 0.66 0.88 -10.67
CA GLY A 62 -0.27 -0.17 -10.23
C GLY A 62 -0.94 -0.89 -11.40
N TYR A 63 -1.34 -0.16 -12.44
CA TYR A 63 -1.92 -0.73 -13.66
C TYR A 63 -0.91 -1.48 -14.55
N LEU A 64 0.38 -1.29 -14.36
CA LEU A 64 1.45 -1.98 -15.10
C LEU A 64 2.25 -2.98 -14.25
N SER A 65 1.89 -3.16 -12.98
CA SER A 65 2.66 -3.85 -11.94
C SER A 65 2.89 -5.35 -12.15
N GLU A 66 2.28 -5.98 -13.15
CA GLU A 66 2.63 -7.36 -13.57
C GLU A 66 4.00 -7.42 -14.26
N GLN A 67 4.56 -6.28 -14.66
CA GLN A 67 5.94 -6.17 -15.14
C GLN A 67 6.90 -6.01 -13.95
N ASP A 68 7.85 -6.94 -13.83
CA ASP A 68 8.79 -7.00 -12.70
C ASP A 68 9.57 -5.69 -12.46
N ASP A 69 9.94 -5.00 -13.53
CA ASP A 69 10.69 -3.74 -13.43
C ASP A 69 9.83 -2.59 -12.91
N ILE A 70 8.53 -2.56 -13.24
CA ILE A 70 7.57 -1.60 -12.66
C ILE A 70 7.36 -1.89 -11.18
N LEU A 71 7.18 -3.15 -10.81
CA LEU A 71 7.00 -3.55 -9.42
C LEU A 71 8.24 -3.22 -8.58
N ALA A 72 9.44 -3.49 -9.11
CA ALA A 72 10.69 -3.10 -8.48
C ALA A 72 10.80 -1.58 -8.34
N PHE A 73 10.41 -0.79 -9.35
CA PHE A 73 10.40 0.67 -9.26
C PHE A 73 9.43 1.19 -8.20
N MET A 74 8.24 0.59 -8.09
CA MET A 74 7.31 0.91 -7.00
C MET A 74 7.93 0.63 -5.63
N ARG A 75 8.59 -0.52 -5.48
CA ARG A 75 9.23 -0.97 -4.25
C ARG A 75 10.38 -0.06 -3.83
N ASP A 76 11.24 0.31 -4.78
CA ASP A 76 12.57 0.88 -4.49
C ASP A 76 12.67 2.38 -4.75
N GLU A 77 11.85 2.94 -5.64
CA GLU A 77 11.90 4.36 -5.99
C GLU A 77 10.65 5.13 -5.55
N VAL A 78 9.44 4.62 -5.81
CA VAL A 78 8.21 5.31 -5.35
C VAL A 78 8.13 5.35 -3.82
N SER A 79 8.61 4.31 -3.14
CA SER A 79 8.70 4.27 -1.68
C SER A 79 9.61 5.34 -1.07
N LYS A 80 10.41 6.05 -1.88
CA LYS A 80 11.26 7.17 -1.45
C LYS A 80 10.57 8.53 -1.57
N ASP A 81 9.37 8.61 -2.16
CA ASP A 81 8.64 9.87 -2.32
C ASP A 81 8.37 10.51 -0.95
N ASP A 82 8.62 11.81 -0.85
CA ASP A 82 8.48 12.59 0.38
C ASP A 82 7.03 12.96 0.69
N ASN A 83 6.15 12.86 -0.30
CA ASN A 83 4.76 13.25 -0.17
C ASN A 83 3.91 12.09 0.36
N TRP A 84 3.31 12.29 1.54
CA TRP A 84 2.48 11.28 2.19
C TRP A 84 1.28 10.84 1.34
N ARG A 85 0.72 11.71 0.48
CA ARG A 85 -0.39 11.33 -0.41
C ARG A 85 0.08 10.40 -1.53
N VAL A 86 1.30 10.61 -2.05
CA VAL A 86 1.90 9.65 -2.99
C VAL A 86 2.12 8.29 -2.31
N GLN A 87 2.53 8.28 -1.03
CA GLN A 87 2.64 7.04 -0.25
C GLN A 87 1.30 6.34 0.01
N GLU A 88 0.18 7.07 0.12
CA GLU A 88 -1.16 6.46 0.12
C GLU A 88 -1.48 5.79 -1.22
N VAL A 89 -1.10 6.41 -2.34
CA VAL A 89 -1.33 5.84 -3.67
C VAL A 89 -0.42 4.63 -3.92
N LEU A 90 0.82 4.61 -3.40
CA LEU A 90 1.68 3.43 -3.45
C LEU A 90 1.02 2.22 -2.78
N ALA A 91 0.37 2.42 -1.63
CA ALA A 91 -0.37 1.36 -0.95
C ALA A 91 -1.52 0.82 -1.81
N LYS A 92 -2.25 1.69 -2.51
CA LYS A 92 -3.32 1.30 -3.45
C LYS A 92 -2.77 0.54 -4.66
N ALA A 93 -1.69 1.04 -5.25
CA ALA A 93 -1.05 0.42 -6.40
C ALA A 93 -0.53 -0.99 -6.06
N PHE A 94 -0.04 -1.20 -4.83
CA PHE A 94 0.35 -2.53 -4.34
C PHE A 94 -0.85 -3.48 -4.14
N ASP A 95 -1.99 -2.97 -3.65
CA ASP A 95 -3.24 -3.76 -3.56
C ASP A 95 -3.74 -4.15 -4.96
N ASP A 96 -3.64 -3.24 -5.93
CA ASP A 96 -3.99 -3.51 -7.34
C ASP A 96 -3.08 -4.58 -7.97
N PHE A 97 -1.77 -4.55 -7.68
CA PHE A 97 -0.86 -5.64 -8.05
C PHE A 97 -1.35 -6.98 -7.50
N CYS A 98 -1.59 -7.06 -6.19
CA CYS A 98 -2.05 -8.28 -5.53
C CYS A 98 -3.39 -8.77 -6.10
N LYS A 99 -4.30 -7.85 -6.42
CA LYS A 99 -5.61 -8.14 -7.01
C LYS A 99 -5.49 -8.78 -8.40
N LYS A 100 -4.55 -8.31 -9.22
CA LYS A 100 -4.36 -8.81 -10.59
C LYS A 100 -3.77 -10.20 -10.65
N ILE A 101 -2.69 -10.43 -9.90
CA ILE A 101 -2.03 -11.74 -9.91
C ILE A 101 -2.73 -12.74 -8.99
N GLY A 102 -3.57 -12.26 -8.07
CA GLY A 102 -4.23 -13.05 -7.05
C GLY A 102 -3.45 -13.06 -5.73
N TYR A 103 -4.12 -12.74 -4.63
CA TYR A 103 -3.50 -12.54 -3.31
C TYR A 103 -2.67 -13.74 -2.80
N GLU A 104 -3.10 -14.97 -3.08
CA GLU A 104 -2.32 -16.18 -2.74
C GLU A 104 -1.02 -16.27 -3.55
N LYS A 105 -1.08 -15.97 -4.85
CA LYS A 105 0.10 -15.95 -5.72
C LYS A 105 1.02 -14.76 -5.39
N ALA A 106 0.47 -13.69 -4.82
CA ALA A 106 1.21 -12.51 -4.39
C ALA A 106 1.97 -12.69 -3.07
N LEU A 107 1.76 -13.79 -2.33
CA LEU A 107 2.38 -14.01 -1.02
C LEU A 107 3.91 -13.84 -1.01
N PRO A 108 4.69 -14.35 -1.99
CA PRO A 108 6.13 -14.14 -2.02
C PRO A 108 6.51 -12.65 -2.08
N VAL A 109 5.80 -11.86 -2.88
CA VAL A 109 6.05 -10.40 -3.01
C VAL A 109 5.60 -9.66 -1.75
N ILE A 110 4.45 -10.03 -1.18
CA ILE A 110 3.97 -9.49 0.11
C ILE A 110 5.03 -9.71 1.19
N ASP A 111 5.54 -10.93 1.32
CA ASP A 111 6.52 -11.31 2.33
C ASP A 111 7.88 -10.62 2.10
N GLU A 112 8.25 -10.39 0.83
CA GLU A 112 9.44 -9.63 0.47
C GLU A 112 9.32 -8.16 0.87
N TRP A 113 8.23 -7.49 0.49
CA TRP A 113 8.02 -6.07 0.78
C TRP A 113 7.86 -5.80 2.28
N LEU A 114 7.23 -6.71 3.04
CA LEU A 114 7.14 -6.64 4.50
C LEU A 114 8.50 -6.73 5.21
N LYS A 115 9.52 -7.30 4.55
CA LYS A 115 10.90 -7.40 5.07
C LYS A 115 11.84 -6.34 4.52
N ASN A 116 11.35 -5.44 3.66
CA ASN A 116 12.18 -4.42 3.03
C ASN A 116 12.73 -3.42 4.06
N ASN A 117 13.94 -2.92 3.83
CA ASN A 117 14.58 -1.94 4.72
C ASN A 117 13.84 -0.59 4.76
N ASN A 118 13.19 -0.19 3.66
CA ASN A 118 12.43 1.05 3.60
C ASN A 118 11.08 0.91 4.35
N PRO A 119 10.82 1.73 5.39
CA PRO A 119 9.56 1.69 6.12
C PRO A 119 8.34 2.02 5.24
N ASN A 120 8.48 2.84 4.20
CA ASN A 120 7.38 3.15 3.30
C ASN A 120 6.97 1.94 2.47
N THR A 121 7.92 1.11 2.04
CA THR A 121 7.65 -0.15 1.35
C THR A 121 6.88 -1.12 2.25
N ARG A 122 7.34 -1.30 3.50
CA ARG A 122 6.62 -2.14 4.47
C ARG A 122 5.21 -1.62 4.75
N ARG A 123 5.08 -0.30 4.93
CA ARG A 123 3.80 0.37 5.20
C ARG A 123 2.83 0.23 4.03
N ALA A 124 3.31 0.33 2.78
CA ALA A 124 2.48 0.19 1.59
C ALA A 124 1.73 -1.15 1.60
N VAL A 125 2.38 -2.22 2.05
CA VAL A 125 1.76 -3.55 2.21
C VAL A 125 0.79 -3.58 3.38
N THR A 126 1.23 -3.17 4.58
CA THR A 126 0.38 -3.24 5.78
C THR A 126 -0.89 -2.42 5.63
N GLU A 127 -0.81 -1.28 4.94
CA GLU A 127 -1.93 -0.38 4.70
C GLU A 127 -2.76 -0.76 3.48
N GLY A 128 -2.12 -1.04 2.35
CA GLY A 128 -2.79 -1.23 1.05
C GLY A 128 -3.79 -2.37 1.07
N LEU A 129 -3.46 -3.45 1.77
CA LEU A 129 -4.32 -4.62 1.87
C LEU A 129 -5.44 -4.46 2.89
N ARG A 130 -5.53 -3.34 3.64
CA ARG A 130 -6.59 -3.15 4.62
C ARG A 130 -7.98 -3.05 3.94
N ILE A 131 -9.01 -3.68 4.48
CA ILE A 131 -9.02 -4.68 5.55
C ILE A 131 -8.51 -6.03 4.99
N TRP A 132 -7.42 -6.59 5.52
CA TRP A 132 -6.76 -7.77 4.93
C TRP A 132 -7.73 -8.95 4.74
N THR A 133 -8.53 -9.25 5.77
CA THR A 133 -9.51 -10.34 5.75
C THR A 133 -10.79 -10.03 4.94
N SER A 134 -10.81 -8.93 4.18
CA SER A 134 -11.80 -8.69 3.12
C SER A 134 -11.29 -9.11 1.75
N ARG A 135 -9.96 -9.31 1.59
CA ARG A 135 -9.35 -9.72 0.33
C ARG A 135 -9.49 -11.24 0.11
N PRO A 136 -9.57 -11.69 -1.15
CA PRO A 136 -9.44 -13.12 -1.48
C PRO A 136 -8.23 -13.76 -0.81
N TYR A 137 -8.28 -15.08 -0.61
CA TYR A 137 -7.33 -15.85 0.19
C TYR A 137 -7.34 -15.52 1.69
N PHE A 138 -7.06 -14.28 2.09
CA PHE A 138 -7.02 -13.88 3.51
C PHE A 138 -8.38 -13.91 4.20
N LYS A 139 -9.48 -13.75 3.44
CA LYS A 139 -10.84 -13.92 3.96
C LYS A 139 -11.09 -15.33 4.49
N GLU A 140 -10.58 -16.35 3.79
CA GLU A 140 -10.73 -17.77 4.15
C GLU A 140 -9.58 -18.24 5.06
N ASN A 141 -8.45 -17.53 5.06
CA ASN A 141 -7.26 -17.82 5.84
C ASN A 141 -6.86 -16.61 6.71
N PRO A 142 -7.66 -16.20 7.70
CA PRO A 142 -7.40 -14.99 8.50
C PRO A 142 -6.06 -15.03 9.25
N ASN A 143 -5.61 -16.20 9.71
CA ASN A 143 -4.32 -16.37 10.38
C ASN A 143 -3.12 -16.04 9.47
N GLU A 144 -3.26 -16.21 8.15
CA GLU A 144 -2.23 -15.83 7.18
C GLU A 144 -2.03 -14.31 7.10
N ALA A 145 -3.09 -13.53 7.32
CA ALA A 145 -3.00 -12.08 7.45
C ALA A 145 -2.43 -11.70 8.83
N ILE A 146 -2.99 -12.26 9.91
CA ILE A 146 -2.61 -11.93 11.28
C ILE A 146 -1.11 -12.16 11.49
N ARG A 147 -0.58 -13.34 11.15
CA ARG A 147 0.85 -13.67 11.35
C ARG A 147 1.79 -12.73 10.63
N ARG A 148 1.43 -12.28 9.41
CA ARG A 148 2.23 -11.36 8.60
C ARG A 148 2.24 -9.96 9.17
N ILE A 149 1.08 -9.47 9.58
CA ILE A 149 0.95 -8.13 10.19
C ILE A 149 1.64 -8.10 11.55
N ALA A 150 1.40 -9.09 12.41
CA ALA A 150 1.95 -9.18 13.75
C ALA A 150 3.47 -9.37 13.79
N ALA A 151 4.09 -9.89 12.72
CA ALA A 151 5.54 -9.93 12.59
C ALA A 151 6.18 -8.52 12.63
N LEU A 152 5.44 -7.46 12.29
CA LEU A 152 5.90 -6.07 12.30
C LEU A 152 5.45 -5.30 13.57
N LYS A 153 4.98 -5.99 14.62
CA LYS A 153 4.51 -5.35 15.87
C LYS A 153 5.57 -4.52 16.60
N GLU A 154 6.85 -4.81 16.36
CA GLU A 154 8.00 -4.09 16.91
C GLU A 154 8.77 -3.29 15.86
N ASP A 155 8.16 -3.03 14.69
CA ASP A 155 8.81 -2.27 13.62
C ASP A 155 9.40 -0.96 14.14
N SER A 156 10.60 -0.58 13.72
CA SER A 156 11.27 0.64 14.20
C SER A 156 10.54 1.93 13.81
N SER A 157 9.77 1.91 12.72
CA SER A 157 9.00 3.05 12.23
C SER A 157 7.64 3.17 12.90
N GLU A 158 7.38 4.30 13.57
CA GLU A 158 6.04 4.58 14.12
C GLU A 158 4.96 4.59 13.02
N TYR A 159 5.32 5.00 11.80
CA TYR A 159 4.39 5.02 10.66
C TYR A 159 3.92 3.61 10.31
N VAL A 160 4.84 2.64 10.27
CA VAL A 160 4.52 1.22 10.06
C VAL A 160 3.70 0.68 11.23
N ARG A 161 4.15 0.91 12.48
CA ARG A 161 3.44 0.43 13.69
C ARG A 161 1.98 0.90 13.77
N LYS A 162 1.69 2.14 13.35
CA LYS A 162 0.30 2.64 13.26
C LYS A 162 -0.53 1.86 12.26
N SER A 163 0.02 1.54 11.09
CA SER A 163 -0.66 0.72 10.09
C SER A 163 -0.88 -0.71 10.58
N VAL A 164 0.14 -1.34 11.18
CA VAL A 164 0.07 -2.67 11.80
C VAL A 164 -1.06 -2.74 12.84
N GLY A 165 -1.07 -1.83 13.81
CA GLY A 165 -2.09 -1.82 14.86
C GLY A 165 -3.51 -1.61 14.32
N ASN A 166 -3.68 -0.74 13.33
CA ASN A 166 -4.98 -0.52 12.71
C ASN A 166 -5.42 -1.69 11.82
N ALA A 167 -4.50 -2.36 11.12
CA ALA A 167 -4.80 -3.55 10.33
C ALA A 167 -5.30 -4.70 11.22
N LEU A 168 -4.62 -4.96 12.35
CA LEU A 168 -5.08 -5.94 13.35
C LEU A 168 -6.43 -5.55 13.97
N ARG A 169 -6.62 -4.25 14.27
CA ARG A 169 -7.91 -3.73 14.78
C ARG A 169 -9.05 -3.92 13.77
N ASP A 170 -8.78 -3.81 12.47
CA ASP A 170 -9.79 -4.04 11.45
C ASP A 170 -10.18 -5.52 11.38
N ILE A 171 -9.21 -6.42 11.51
CA ILE A 171 -9.45 -7.87 11.57
C ILE A 171 -10.24 -8.21 12.85
N SER A 172 -9.94 -7.58 13.98
CA SER A 172 -10.56 -7.85 15.28
C SER A 172 -12.07 -7.62 15.30
N LYS A 173 -12.58 -6.76 14.42
CA LYS A 173 -14.03 -6.50 14.29
C LYS A 173 -14.80 -7.72 13.80
N LYS A 174 -14.16 -8.61 13.04
CA LYS A 174 -14.77 -9.82 12.46
C LYS A 174 -14.22 -11.12 13.06
N PHE A 175 -12.95 -11.13 13.44
CA PHE A 175 -12.26 -12.28 14.02
C PHE A 175 -11.66 -11.93 15.39
N PRO A 176 -12.49 -11.55 16.39
CA PRO A 176 -12.01 -11.10 17.69
C PRO A 176 -11.22 -12.18 18.43
N GLU A 177 -11.66 -13.44 18.39
CA GLU A 177 -10.98 -14.54 19.10
C GLU A 177 -9.58 -14.83 18.53
N LEU A 178 -9.39 -14.77 17.21
CA LEU A 178 -8.08 -14.96 16.59
C LEU A 178 -7.10 -13.83 16.94
N ILE A 179 -7.59 -12.59 16.99
CA ILE A 179 -6.77 -11.45 17.43
C ILE A 179 -6.47 -11.55 18.92
N LYS A 180 -7.42 -11.99 19.75
CA LYS A 180 -7.18 -12.23 21.17
C LYS A 180 -6.09 -13.27 21.38
N GLU A 181 -6.18 -14.42 20.72
CA GLU A 181 -5.18 -15.50 20.79
C GLU A 181 -3.77 -15.00 20.39
N GLU A 182 -3.67 -14.25 19.28
CA GLU A 182 -2.39 -13.64 18.87
C GLU A 182 -1.85 -12.68 19.94
N LEU A 183 -2.71 -11.79 20.46
CA LEU A 183 -2.32 -10.77 21.44
C LEU A 183 -1.96 -11.35 22.81
N ASP A 184 -2.60 -12.43 23.24
CA ASP A 184 -2.30 -13.14 24.49
C ASP A 184 -0.88 -13.75 24.46
N GLY A 185 -0.35 -14.01 23.27
CA GLY A 185 1.03 -14.48 23.07
C GLY A 185 2.10 -13.38 23.07
N TRP A 186 1.73 -12.10 23.18
CA TRP A 186 2.69 -11.00 23.09
C TRP A 186 3.34 -10.66 24.43
N ASP A 187 4.67 -10.48 24.41
CA ASP A 187 5.41 -9.93 25.54
C ASP A 187 5.50 -8.40 25.43
N ILE A 188 4.73 -7.67 26.24
CA ILE A 188 4.46 -6.23 26.04
C ILE A 188 5.50 -5.35 26.78
N ASN A 189 6.79 -5.61 26.54
CA ASN A 189 7.90 -5.01 27.29
C ASN A 189 8.56 -3.78 26.63
N SER A 190 8.16 -3.41 25.42
CA SER A 190 8.70 -2.23 24.69
C SER A 190 7.64 -1.13 24.47
N LYS A 191 8.06 0.13 24.28
CA LYS A 191 7.11 1.21 23.95
C LYS A 191 6.49 1.01 22.57
N GLU A 192 7.25 0.39 21.68
CA GLU A 192 6.89 0.04 20.32
C GLU A 192 5.69 -0.90 20.32
N ILE A 193 5.81 -2.05 20.98
CA ILE A 193 4.74 -3.05 21.04
C ILE A 193 3.52 -2.55 21.81
N GLN A 194 3.70 -1.76 22.88
CA GLN A 194 2.59 -1.16 23.63
C GLN A 194 1.68 -0.29 22.76
N LYS A 195 2.26 0.50 21.84
CA LYS A 195 1.48 1.34 20.90
C LYS A 195 0.66 0.48 19.94
N VAL A 196 1.26 -0.58 19.40
CA VAL A 196 0.58 -1.51 18.48
C VAL A 196 -0.53 -2.27 19.20
N TYR A 197 -0.22 -2.83 20.38
CA TYR A 197 -1.15 -3.55 21.22
C TYR A 197 -2.39 -2.70 21.54
N LYS A 198 -2.19 -1.43 21.97
CA LYS A 198 -3.29 -0.51 22.28
C LYS A 198 -4.24 -0.27 21.10
N LEU A 199 -3.72 -0.23 19.87
CA LEU A 199 -4.54 -0.09 18.68
C LEU A 199 -5.30 -1.39 18.37
N ALA A 200 -4.59 -2.52 18.35
CA ALA A 200 -5.12 -3.83 18.00
C ALA A 200 -6.18 -4.33 19.00
N SER A 201 -5.96 -4.11 20.30
CA SER A 201 -6.82 -4.60 21.39
C SER A 201 -8.08 -3.77 21.63
N LYS A 202 -8.30 -2.69 20.86
CA LYS A 202 -9.39 -1.72 21.11
C LYS A 202 -10.78 -2.33 21.24
N PHE A 203 -11.03 -3.48 20.61
CA PHE A 203 -12.30 -4.20 20.62
C PHE A 203 -12.22 -5.60 21.26
N ILE A 204 -11.07 -5.96 21.84
CA ILE A 204 -10.87 -7.25 22.51
C ILE A 204 -11.29 -7.14 23.97
N LYS A 205 -12.01 -8.15 24.46
CA LYS A 205 -12.52 -8.23 25.84
C LYS A 205 -11.65 -9.12 26.72
#